data_AF-A0AAD5Q561-F1
#
_entry.id   AF-A0AAD5Q561-F1
#
_cell.length_a   1.000
_cell.length_b   1.000
_cell.length_c   1.000
_cell.angle_alpha   90.00
_cell.angle_beta   90.00
_cell.angle_gamma   90.00
#
_symmetry.space_group_name_H-M   'P 1'
#
loop_
_entity.id
_entity.type
_entity.pdbx_description
1 polymer ?
#
loop_
_entity_poly.entity_id
_entity_poly.type
_entity_poly.pdbx_seq_one_letter_code
_entity_poly.pdbx_strand_id
1 'polypeptide(L)'
;MESYPSDEGSSTLRHLCLRGNALSTFDAVFPQLEYLDLSNNSFKAFPNSIFLLSNLRHLDMTGNPMRGTPLTPQQYYFLTNLSSLEIDPLPNGALCDPSSERILGASRVCVVESTDIVTIRSSSFKGIIVSVVLGTAAVSIVLFVIWYKRKKRREALEMQALAELEWQIDGASSKLTRPADDSMLGEHQDRVAAGFVALDGQRNVSTAHTSRTSSSSSSHINGSLWDDEALLAVQLRFDDIQDLRLIGSGAFGVVWLVRYRDKRVLASKRLVRDQVTRAKTLAFVAEIKLVAQLEHPSIVQFVGAAWTIESDLQALFEYMPNGDLRSHLDATRNDAESTTPSSWQRHKLAIAVDIAEALVYVHSFNPPLVHRDLKSRNVLLGESWKAKLSDFGVSRSSLAAAATTSRAMSMRSASSYRN
;
A
#
# COMPACT_ATOMS: atom_id res chain seq x y z
N MET A 1 -11.63 44.07 -1.54
CA MET A 1 -10.88 42.81 -1.61
C MET A 1 -11.90 41.73 -1.30
N GLU A 2 -12.39 41.10 -2.37
CA GLU A 2 -13.54 40.19 -2.34
C GLU A 2 -13.28 38.98 -1.46
N SER A 3 -14.23 38.71 -0.56
CA SER A 3 -14.31 37.48 0.21
C SER A 3 -14.59 36.31 -0.73
N TYR A 4 -13.70 35.34 -0.76
CA TYR A 4 -13.99 34.02 -1.35
C TYR A 4 -15.20 33.42 -0.61
N PRO A 5 -16.24 32.95 -1.32
CA PRO A 5 -17.35 32.26 -0.68
C PRO A 5 -16.86 30.89 -0.19
N SER A 6 -17.20 30.61 1.06
CA SER A 6 -17.10 29.32 1.73
C SER A 6 -17.75 28.20 0.91
N ASP A 7 -17.19 26.98 1.02
CA ASP A 7 -17.56 25.70 0.38
C ASP A 7 -19.03 25.22 0.55
N GLU A 8 -19.98 26.09 0.93
CA GLU A 8 -21.40 25.76 1.07
C GLU A 8 -22.12 25.51 -0.28
N GLY A 9 -21.52 25.91 -1.41
CA GLY A 9 -22.14 25.76 -2.74
C GLY A 9 -22.19 24.32 -3.26
N SER A 10 -21.34 23.40 -2.76
CA SER A 10 -21.23 22.04 -3.31
C SER A 10 -22.31 21.08 -2.83
N SER A 11 -22.96 21.32 -1.68
CA SER A 11 -23.97 20.41 -1.11
C SER A 11 -25.38 20.62 -1.64
N THR A 12 -25.64 21.72 -2.37
CA THR A 12 -26.97 22.07 -2.90
C THR A 12 -27.03 22.03 -4.43
N LEU A 13 -25.90 21.78 -5.10
CA LEU A 13 -25.82 21.80 -6.56
C LEU A 13 -26.65 20.65 -7.16
N ARG A 14 -27.72 21.02 -7.87
CA ARG A 14 -28.63 20.09 -8.55
C ARG A 14 -28.36 19.97 -10.06
N HIS A 15 -27.80 21.00 -10.66
CA HIS A 15 -27.54 21.08 -12.09
C HIS A 15 -26.09 21.47 -12.31
N LEU A 16 -25.36 20.65 -13.04
CA LEU A 16 -23.97 20.88 -13.39
C LEU A 16 -23.78 20.67 -14.89
N CYS A 17 -23.33 21.72 -15.57
CA CYS A 17 -22.96 21.67 -16.98
C CYS A 17 -21.46 21.93 -17.10
N LEU A 18 -20.74 20.94 -17.64
CA LEU A 18 -19.31 20.97 -17.93
C LEU A 18 -19.07 20.74 -19.43
N ARG A 19 -20.05 21.10 -20.27
CA ARG A 19 -20.00 20.93 -21.71
C ARG A 19 -18.84 21.67 -22.36
N GLY A 20 -18.24 21.07 -23.39
CA GLY A 20 -17.29 21.75 -24.27
C GLY A 20 -15.93 22.01 -23.63
N ASN A 21 -15.54 21.18 -22.68
CA ASN A 21 -14.23 21.25 -22.03
C ASN A 21 -13.29 20.16 -22.57
N ALA A 22 -12.10 20.05 -21.99
CA ALA A 22 -11.13 19.00 -22.29
C ALA A 22 -11.07 17.92 -21.20
N LEU A 23 -12.19 17.65 -20.52
CA LEU A 23 -12.20 16.71 -19.39
C LEU A 23 -12.05 15.28 -19.89
N SER A 24 -11.18 14.52 -19.22
CA SER A 24 -11.02 13.08 -19.45
C SER A 24 -11.37 12.24 -18.23
N THR A 25 -11.54 12.88 -17.07
CA THR A 25 -11.98 12.29 -15.81
C THR A 25 -13.02 13.20 -15.16
N PHE A 26 -13.84 12.60 -14.30
CA PHE A 26 -14.83 13.30 -13.49
C PHE A 26 -14.81 12.59 -12.14
N ASP A 27 -14.28 13.24 -11.10
CA ASP A 27 -14.08 12.65 -9.76
C ASP A 27 -14.79 13.46 -8.66
N ALA A 28 -15.75 14.29 -9.06
CA ALA A 28 -16.50 15.14 -8.14
C ALA A 28 -17.70 14.42 -7.53
N VAL A 29 -18.00 14.75 -6.28
CA VAL A 29 -19.12 14.16 -5.52
C VAL A 29 -20.15 15.23 -5.24
N PHE A 30 -21.29 15.13 -5.94
CA PHE A 30 -22.41 16.05 -5.79
C PHE A 30 -23.67 15.25 -5.39
N PRO A 31 -23.91 15.00 -4.10
CA PRO A 31 -24.94 14.05 -3.64
C PRO A 31 -26.37 14.48 -3.99
N GLN A 32 -26.61 15.77 -4.24
CA GLN A 32 -27.91 16.32 -4.64
C GLN A 32 -28.03 16.55 -6.16
N LEU A 33 -27.04 16.11 -6.96
CA LEU A 33 -27.03 16.38 -8.39
C LEU A 33 -28.10 15.56 -9.12
N GLU A 34 -28.98 16.27 -9.84
CA GLU A 34 -30.08 15.70 -10.62
C GLU A 34 -29.77 15.76 -12.12
N TYR A 35 -29.04 16.78 -12.57
CA TYR A 35 -28.68 17.02 -13.96
C TYR A 35 -27.18 17.19 -14.14
N LEU A 36 -26.58 16.38 -15.02
CA LEU A 36 -25.17 16.41 -15.36
C LEU A 36 -24.96 16.41 -16.88
N ASP A 37 -24.34 17.47 -17.39
CA ASP A 37 -23.93 17.57 -18.79
C ASP A 37 -22.40 17.53 -18.88
N LEU A 38 -21.88 16.43 -19.43
CA LEU A 38 -20.47 16.19 -19.72
C LEU A 38 -20.22 16.15 -21.24
N SER A 39 -21.14 16.68 -22.06
CA SER A 39 -21.03 16.60 -23.51
C SER A 39 -19.84 17.36 -24.06
N ASN A 40 -19.37 16.99 -25.26
CA ASN A 40 -18.23 17.62 -25.93
C ASN A 40 -16.97 17.68 -25.05
N ASN A 41 -16.56 16.54 -24.50
CA ASN A 41 -15.35 16.39 -23.70
C ASN A 41 -14.45 15.27 -24.28
N SER A 42 -13.51 14.73 -23.50
CA SER A 42 -12.56 13.69 -23.90
C SER A 42 -12.77 12.35 -23.16
N PHE A 43 -14.00 12.05 -22.73
CA PHE A 43 -14.31 10.81 -22.02
C PHE A 43 -14.27 9.59 -22.95
N LYS A 44 -13.56 8.54 -22.51
CA LYS A 44 -13.44 7.27 -23.25
C LYS A 44 -14.36 6.17 -22.72
N ALA A 45 -14.92 6.36 -21.54
CA ALA A 45 -15.83 5.45 -20.85
C ALA A 45 -16.65 6.24 -19.82
N PHE A 46 -17.71 5.63 -19.29
CA PHE A 46 -18.49 6.20 -18.19
C PHE A 46 -17.61 6.38 -16.94
N PRO A 47 -17.47 7.60 -16.40
CA PRO A 47 -16.71 7.82 -15.17
C PRO A 47 -17.35 7.11 -13.98
N ASN A 48 -16.55 6.48 -13.11
CA ASN A 48 -17.09 5.68 -12.00
C ASN A 48 -17.90 6.52 -10.99
N SER A 49 -17.57 7.79 -10.85
CA SER A 49 -18.24 8.74 -9.96
C SER A 49 -19.71 8.98 -10.30
N ILE A 50 -20.11 8.89 -11.58
CA ILE A 50 -21.52 9.12 -11.97
C ILE A 50 -22.44 8.08 -11.32
N PHE A 51 -21.96 6.84 -11.15
CA PHE A 51 -22.72 5.76 -10.51
C PHE A 51 -22.87 5.93 -9.00
N LEU A 52 -22.16 6.90 -8.39
CA LEU A 52 -22.31 7.28 -6.99
C LEU A 52 -23.33 8.40 -6.80
N LEU A 53 -23.80 9.03 -7.89
CA LEU A 53 -24.78 10.12 -7.85
C LEU A 53 -26.20 9.56 -7.79
N SER A 54 -26.66 9.23 -6.58
CA SER A 54 -27.95 8.55 -6.35
C SER A 54 -29.19 9.34 -6.80
N ASN A 55 -29.08 10.66 -6.92
CA ASN A 55 -30.17 11.54 -7.33
C ASN A 55 -30.13 11.90 -8.82
N LEU A 56 -29.14 11.41 -9.57
CA LEU A 56 -28.98 11.77 -10.97
C LEU A 56 -30.15 11.24 -11.81
N ARG A 57 -30.75 12.12 -12.60
CA ARG A 57 -31.90 11.82 -13.47
C ARG A 57 -31.60 12.08 -14.94
N HIS A 58 -30.74 13.06 -15.21
CA HIS A 58 -30.37 13.48 -16.55
C HIS A 58 -28.85 13.42 -16.71
N LEU A 59 -28.39 12.68 -17.72
CA LEU A 59 -26.98 12.58 -18.08
C LEU A 59 -26.80 12.78 -19.58
N ASP A 60 -26.02 13.79 -19.97
CA ASP A 60 -25.55 13.98 -21.34
C ASP A 60 -24.04 13.73 -21.42
N MET A 61 -23.64 12.78 -22.24
CA MET A 61 -22.24 12.52 -22.58
C MET A 61 -21.99 12.46 -24.09
N THR A 62 -22.84 13.08 -24.90
CA THR A 62 -22.64 13.21 -26.36
C THR A 62 -21.35 13.97 -26.69
N GLY A 63 -20.83 13.83 -27.91
CA GLY A 63 -19.59 14.47 -28.35
C GLY A 63 -18.33 13.99 -27.63
N ASN A 64 -18.35 12.79 -27.03
CA ASN A 64 -17.21 12.20 -26.35
C ASN A 64 -16.68 10.97 -27.12
N PRO A 65 -15.35 10.73 -27.16
CA PRO A 65 -14.74 9.59 -27.84
C PRO A 65 -14.89 8.27 -27.04
N MET A 66 -16.14 7.92 -26.71
CA MET A 66 -16.51 6.79 -25.89
C MET A 66 -16.21 5.46 -26.60
N ARG A 67 -15.66 4.50 -25.85
CA ARG A 67 -15.46 3.12 -26.27
C ARG A 67 -16.49 2.24 -25.55
N GLY A 68 -17.03 1.22 -26.22
CA GLY A 68 -17.96 0.26 -25.62
C GLY A 68 -17.27 -0.61 -24.56
N THR A 69 -17.10 -0.08 -23.34
CA THR A 69 -16.56 -0.84 -22.21
C THR A 69 -17.64 -1.72 -21.59
N PRO A 70 -17.34 -2.97 -21.19
CA PRO A 70 -18.30 -3.80 -20.48
C PRO A 70 -18.79 -3.13 -19.20
N LEU A 71 -20.10 -3.17 -18.97
CA LEU A 71 -20.78 -2.67 -17.78
C LEU A 71 -21.09 -3.82 -16.83
N THR A 72 -21.10 -3.55 -15.53
CA THR A 72 -21.73 -4.47 -14.56
C THR A 72 -23.26 -4.38 -14.66
N PRO A 73 -24.01 -5.41 -14.21
CA PRO A 73 -25.47 -5.33 -14.14
C PRO A 73 -25.95 -4.09 -13.39
N GLN A 74 -25.29 -3.71 -12.29
CA GLN A 74 -25.66 -2.53 -11.49
C GLN A 74 -25.45 -1.23 -12.26
N GLN A 75 -24.34 -1.07 -12.98
CA GLN A 75 -24.09 0.11 -13.81
C GLN A 75 -25.06 0.22 -14.97
N TYR A 76 -25.40 -0.92 -15.60
CA TYR A 76 -26.43 -0.97 -16.63
C TYR A 76 -27.79 -0.53 -16.07
N TYR A 77 -28.24 -1.10 -14.94
CA TYR A 77 -29.50 -0.72 -14.30
C TYR A 77 -29.54 0.76 -13.90
N PHE A 78 -28.42 1.30 -13.42
CA PHE A 78 -28.30 2.73 -13.12
C PHE A 78 -28.58 3.59 -14.36
N LEU A 79 -27.88 3.31 -15.47
CA LEU A 79 -28.01 4.09 -16.70
C LEU A 79 -29.40 3.97 -17.34
N THR A 80 -30.02 2.79 -17.26
CA THR A 80 -31.38 2.58 -17.80
C THR A 80 -32.48 3.21 -16.93
N ASN A 81 -32.21 3.47 -15.65
CA ASN A 81 -33.17 4.11 -14.73
C ASN A 81 -33.10 5.64 -14.76
N LEU A 82 -32.17 6.23 -15.52
CA LEU A 82 -32.16 7.68 -15.73
C LEU A 82 -33.42 8.10 -16.49
N SER A 83 -33.97 9.26 -16.12
CA SER A 83 -35.10 9.86 -16.83
C SER A 83 -34.72 10.30 -18.24
N SER A 84 -33.45 10.68 -18.43
CA SER A 84 -32.87 11.01 -19.74
C SER A 84 -31.39 10.62 -19.76
N LEU A 85 -30.99 9.92 -20.81
CA LEU A 85 -29.61 9.55 -21.09
C LEU A 85 -29.30 9.85 -22.55
N GLU A 86 -28.38 10.79 -22.79
CA GLU A 86 -27.92 11.17 -24.11
C GLU A 86 -26.47 10.70 -24.31
N ILE A 87 -26.29 9.77 -25.26
CA ILE A 87 -25.00 9.22 -25.64
C ILE A 87 -24.92 9.04 -27.15
N ASP A 88 -23.74 9.25 -27.72
CA ASP A 88 -23.51 8.94 -29.13
C ASP A 88 -23.54 7.42 -29.37
N PRO A 89 -23.83 6.96 -30.60
CA PRO A 89 -23.69 5.57 -30.98
C PRO A 89 -22.29 5.05 -30.64
N LEU A 90 -22.23 4.10 -29.72
CA LEU A 90 -20.98 3.49 -29.33
C LEU A 90 -20.47 2.61 -30.49
N PRO A 91 -19.17 2.72 -30.85
CA PRO A 91 -18.62 1.85 -31.89
C PRO A 91 -18.74 0.38 -31.46
N ASN A 92 -19.12 -0.51 -32.40
CA ASN A 92 -19.22 -1.97 -32.23
C ASN A 92 -17.86 -2.55 -31.78
N GLY A 93 -17.57 -2.46 -30.48
CA GLY A 93 -16.19 -2.48 -29.97
C GLY A 93 -15.91 -3.53 -28.91
N ALA A 94 -16.84 -4.45 -28.64
CA ALA A 94 -16.58 -5.58 -27.76
C ALA A 94 -17.23 -6.85 -28.32
N LEU A 95 -16.39 -7.84 -28.63
CA LEU A 95 -16.78 -9.23 -28.89
C LEU A 95 -17.44 -9.77 -27.62
N CYS A 96 -18.73 -9.54 -27.46
CA CYS A 96 -19.49 -10.04 -26.34
C CYS A 96 -20.30 -11.23 -26.77
N ASP A 97 -20.41 -12.21 -25.88
CA ASP A 97 -21.31 -13.33 -26.05
C ASP A 97 -22.74 -12.77 -26.24
N PRO A 98 -23.52 -13.21 -27.25
CA PRO A 98 -24.90 -12.78 -27.45
C PRO A 98 -25.77 -12.85 -26.18
N SER A 99 -25.44 -13.76 -25.26
CA SER A 99 -26.12 -13.90 -23.95
C SER A 99 -25.98 -12.67 -23.04
N SER A 100 -24.87 -11.93 -23.19
CA SER A 100 -24.45 -10.81 -22.34
C SER A 100 -24.67 -9.44 -23.00
N GLU A 101 -25.18 -9.42 -24.24
CA GLU A 101 -25.49 -8.21 -24.97
C GLU A 101 -26.82 -7.60 -24.46
N ARG A 102 -26.84 -6.28 -24.27
CA ARG A 102 -28.01 -5.49 -23.86
C ARG A 102 -28.06 -4.19 -24.67
N ILE A 103 -29.23 -3.55 -24.71
CA ILE A 103 -29.43 -2.30 -25.44
C ILE A 103 -29.42 -1.14 -24.44
N LEU A 104 -28.60 -0.12 -24.72
CA LEU A 104 -28.57 1.13 -23.98
C LEU A 104 -28.78 2.30 -24.96
N GLY A 105 -29.97 2.90 -24.93
CA GLY A 105 -30.37 3.86 -25.94
C GLY A 105 -30.37 3.24 -27.34
N ALA A 106 -29.61 3.82 -28.28
CA ALA A 106 -29.43 3.29 -29.63
C ALA A 106 -28.21 2.36 -29.78
N SER A 107 -27.45 2.12 -28.71
CA SER A 107 -26.20 1.37 -28.74
C SER A 107 -26.33 -0.02 -28.12
N ARG A 108 -25.54 -0.98 -28.61
CA ARG A 108 -25.40 -2.29 -27.97
C ARG A 108 -24.24 -2.28 -27.00
N VAL A 109 -24.49 -2.72 -25.77
CA VAL A 109 -23.52 -2.74 -24.68
C VAL A 109 -23.42 -4.14 -24.07
N CYS A 110 -22.27 -4.43 -23.50
CA CYS A 110 -22.04 -5.72 -22.85
C CYS A 110 -22.23 -5.59 -21.36
N VAL A 111 -23.05 -6.46 -20.79
CA VAL A 111 -23.31 -6.52 -19.36
C VAL A 111 -22.76 -7.82 -18.81
N VAL A 112 -21.73 -7.73 -17.99
CA VAL A 112 -20.95 -8.88 -17.50
C VAL A 112 -20.90 -8.84 -15.97
N GLU A 113 -21.04 -10.00 -15.32
CA GLU A 113 -20.91 -10.08 -13.87
C GLU A 113 -19.49 -9.69 -13.44
N SER A 114 -19.36 -9.08 -12.27
CA SER A 114 -18.08 -8.54 -11.76
C SER A 114 -16.96 -9.59 -11.66
N THR A 115 -17.31 -10.88 -11.64
CA THR A 115 -16.38 -12.02 -11.70
C THR A 115 -15.80 -12.26 -13.10
N ASP A 116 -16.50 -11.82 -14.16
CA ASP A 116 -16.10 -12.04 -15.56
C ASP A 116 -15.31 -10.88 -16.18
N ILE A 117 -15.31 -9.70 -15.56
CA ILE A 117 -14.47 -8.57 -15.99
C ILE A 117 -12.97 -8.92 -15.88
N VAL A 118 -12.61 -9.77 -14.90
CA VAL A 118 -11.27 -10.35 -14.77
C VAL A 118 -11.00 -11.35 -15.89
N THR A 119 -12.02 -12.09 -16.33
CA THR A 119 -11.92 -13.12 -17.36
C THR A 119 -11.79 -12.55 -18.78
N ILE A 120 -12.43 -11.42 -19.08
CA ILE A 120 -12.26 -10.74 -20.38
C ILE A 120 -10.86 -10.11 -20.49
N ARG A 121 -10.28 -9.64 -19.37
CA ARG A 121 -8.85 -9.27 -19.38
C ARG A 121 -7.93 -10.49 -19.47
N SER A 122 -8.34 -11.67 -19.00
CA SER A 122 -7.47 -12.85 -18.96
C SER A 122 -7.42 -13.66 -20.26
N SER A 123 -8.43 -13.57 -21.13
CA SER A 123 -8.43 -14.29 -22.42
C SER A 123 -7.36 -13.80 -23.39
N SER A 124 -6.91 -12.54 -23.27
CA SER A 124 -5.84 -11.96 -24.10
C SER A 124 -4.41 -12.33 -23.63
N PHE A 125 -4.23 -12.83 -22.40
CA PHE A 125 -2.89 -13.15 -21.86
C PHE A 125 -2.50 -14.64 -21.93
N LYS A 126 -3.44 -15.56 -22.19
CA LYS A 126 -3.14 -17.00 -22.22
C LYS A 126 -2.11 -17.37 -23.31
N GLY A 127 -2.10 -16.66 -24.44
CA GLY A 127 -1.10 -16.87 -25.50
C GLY A 127 0.29 -16.29 -25.20
N ILE A 128 0.37 -15.22 -24.39
CA ILE A 128 1.63 -14.51 -24.09
C ILE A 128 2.39 -15.22 -22.97
N ILE A 129 1.69 -15.79 -21.98
CA ILE A 129 2.33 -16.49 -20.86
C ILE A 129 3.01 -17.78 -21.35
N VAL A 130 2.39 -18.53 -22.27
CA VAL A 130 2.97 -19.77 -22.80
C VAL A 130 4.23 -19.50 -23.63
N SER A 131 4.26 -18.41 -24.41
CA SER A 131 5.44 -18.06 -25.22
C SER A 131 6.61 -17.53 -24.39
N VAL A 132 6.34 -16.76 -23.32
CA VAL A 132 7.38 -16.26 -22.40
C VAL A 132 7.96 -17.39 -21.54
N VAL A 133 7.14 -18.33 -21.07
CA VAL A 133 7.62 -19.48 -20.28
C VAL A 133 8.47 -20.43 -21.14
N LEU A 134 8.08 -20.68 -22.39
CA LEU A 134 8.88 -21.50 -23.32
C LEU A 134 10.20 -20.80 -23.70
N GLY A 135 10.17 -19.48 -23.94
CA GLY A 135 11.36 -18.70 -24.26
C GLY A 135 12.36 -18.64 -23.10
N THR A 136 11.88 -18.43 -21.87
CA THR A 136 12.73 -18.38 -20.67
C THR A 136 13.33 -19.73 -20.32
N ALA A 137 12.60 -20.84 -20.53
CA ALA A 137 13.13 -22.19 -20.36
C ALA A 137 14.26 -22.49 -21.38
N ALA A 138 14.08 -22.12 -22.65
CA ALA A 138 15.10 -22.33 -23.68
C ALA A 138 16.39 -21.53 -23.39
N VAL A 139 16.26 -20.26 -22.98
CA VAL A 139 17.41 -19.42 -22.59
C VAL A 139 18.11 -19.99 -21.36
N SER A 140 17.36 -20.46 -20.37
CA SER A 140 17.92 -21.08 -19.16
C SER A 140 18.71 -22.34 -19.47
N ILE A 141 18.22 -23.19 -20.38
CA ILE A 141 18.93 -24.40 -20.84
C ILE A 141 20.22 -24.02 -21.58
N VAL A 142 20.19 -23.03 -22.46
CA VAL A 142 21.38 -22.56 -23.18
C VAL A 142 22.43 -22.00 -22.21
N LEU A 143 22.02 -21.18 -21.25
CA LEU A 143 22.91 -20.64 -20.21
C LEU A 143 23.50 -21.76 -19.34
N PHE A 144 22.71 -22.78 -19.00
CA PHE A 144 23.18 -23.94 -18.26
C PHE A 144 24.22 -24.75 -19.06
N VAL A 145 24.00 -24.98 -20.36
CA VAL A 145 24.96 -25.67 -21.24
C VAL A 145 26.25 -24.86 -21.38
N ILE A 146 26.17 -23.54 -21.54
CA ILE A 146 27.34 -22.66 -21.60
C ILE A 146 28.11 -22.71 -20.27
N TRP A 147 27.41 -22.60 -19.15
CA TRP A 147 28.02 -22.70 -17.82
C TRP A 147 28.67 -24.06 -17.60
N TYR A 148 28.00 -25.16 -17.95
CA TYR A 148 28.51 -26.52 -17.83
C TYR A 148 29.77 -26.75 -18.69
N LYS A 149 29.77 -26.28 -19.94
CA LYS A 149 30.96 -26.32 -20.81
C LYS A 149 32.09 -25.46 -20.27
N ARG A 150 31.81 -24.29 -19.71
CA ARG A 150 32.83 -23.43 -19.07
C ARG A 150 33.40 -24.07 -17.81
N LYS A 151 32.57 -24.71 -16.98
CA LYS A 151 33.01 -25.44 -15.79
C LYS A 151 33.93 -26.60 -16.16
N LYS A 152 33.53 -27.43 -17.13
CA LYS A 152 34.34 -28.56 -17.59
C LYS A 152 35.67 -28.12 -18.24
N ARG A 153 35.70 -26.96 -18.91
CA ARG A 153 36.95 -26.37 -19.41
C ARG A 153 37.86 -25.88 -18.29
N ARG A 154 37.31 -25.32 -17.20
CA ARG A 154 38.12 -24.92 -16.03
C ARG A 154 38.75 -26.13 -15.37
N GLU A 155 37.99 -27.21 -15.16
CA GLU A 155 38.51 -28.46 -14.61
C GLU A 155 39.60 -29.07 -15.50
N ALA A 156 39.46 -28.99 -16.83
CA ALA A 156 40.50 -29.46 -17.76
C ALA A 156 41.77 -28.58 -17.74
N LEU A 157 41.63 -27.26 -17.59
CA LEU A 157 42.77 -26.34 -17.45
C LEU A 157 43.47 -26.51 -16.09
N GLU A 158 42.71 -26.75 -15.02
CA GLU A 158 43.28 -27.06 -13.70
C GLU A 158 44.02 -28.40 -13.71
N MET A 159 43.51 -29.42 -14.40
CA MET A 159 44.24 -30.69 -14.58
C MET A 159 45.53 -30.51 -15.41
N GLN A 160 45.52 -29.66 -16.43
CA GLN A 160 46.73 -29.37 -17.21
C GLN A 160 47.76 -28.59 -16.39
N ALA A 161 47.34 -27.62 -15.58
CA ALA A 161 48.22 -26.85 -14.71
C ALA A 161 48.84 -27.73 -13.60
N LEU A 162 48.09 -28.70 -13.06
CA LEU A 162 48.62 -29.66 -12.08
C LEU A 162 49.63 -30.63 -12.70
N ALA A 163 49.40 -31.10 -13.94
CA ALA A 163 50.33 -31.96 -14.66
C ALA A 163 51.65 -31.25 -15.00
N GLU A 164 51.61 -29.95 -15.27
CA GLU A 164 52.80 -29.13 -15.56
C GLU A 164 53.64 -28.84 -14.30
N LEU A 165 52.98 -28.73 -13.14
CA LEU A 165 53.65 -28.65 -11.83
C LEU A 165 54.33 -29.98 -11.43
N GLU A 166 53.73 -31.12 -11.77
CA GLU A 166 54.29 -32.44 -11.50
C GLU A 166 55.58 -32.69 -12.29
N TRP A 167 55.63 -32.25 -13.56
CA TRP A 167 56.83 -32.34 -14.40
C TRP A 167 58.01 -31.50 -13.86
N GLN A 168 57.75 -30.34 -13.25
CA GLN A 168 58.82 -29.51 -12.66
C GLN A 168 59.42 -30.14 -11.40
N ILE A 169 58.66 -30.92 -10.64
CA ILE A 169 59.12 -31.60 -9.42
C ILE A 169 60.01 -32.80 -9.80
N ASP A 170 59.60 -33.59 -10.81
CA ASP A 170 60.40 -34.73 -11.30
C ASP A 170 61.66 -34.31 -12.06
N GLY A 171 61.61 -33.17 -12.77
CA GLY A 171 62.78 -32.59 -13.45
C GLY A 171 63.87 -32.12 -12.48
N ALA A 172 63.49 -31.60 -11.31
CA ALA A 172 64.42 -31.11 -10.29
C ALA A 172 65.05 -32.23 -9.43
N SER A 173 64.43 -33.42 -9.37
CA SER A 173 64.94 -34.55 -8.58
C SER A 173 66.05 -35.38 -9.28
N SER A 174 66.36 -35.08 -10.55
CA SER A 174 67.36 -35.83 -11.35
C SER A 174 68.78 -35.24 -11.34
N LYS A 175 69.04 -34.16 -10.58
CA LYS A 175 70.36 -33.52 -10.50
C LYS A 175 70.81 -33.27 -9.06
N LEU A 176 71.10 -34.33 -8.28
CA LEU A 176 72.14 -34.29 -7.24
C LEU A 176 72.51 -35.71 -6.75
N THR A 177 73.30 -36.43 -7.54
CA THR A 177 74.01 -37.63 -7.06
C THR A 177 75.33 -37.20 -6.40
N ARG A 178 75.50 -37.56 -5.12
CA ARG A 178 76.70 -37.34 -4.28
C ARG A 178 77.95 -38.05 -4.84
N PRO A 179 79.15 -37.58 -4.44
CA PRO A 179 80.01 -38.42 -3.59
C PRO A 179 80.53 -37.61 -2.38
N ALA A 180 80.43 -38.11 -1.15
CA ALA A 180 81.31 -39.07 -0.46
C ALA A 180 82.47 -38.37 0.29
N ASP A 181 82.50 -38.67 1.59
CA ASP A 181 83.60 -38.63 2.56
C ASP A 181 84.40 -37.34 2.80
N ASP A 182 84.35 -36.91 4.07
CA ASP A 182 85.46 -36.97 5.02
C ASP A 182 85.61 -35.67 5.85
N SER A 183 85.98 -35.96 7.09
CA SER A 183 86.22 -35.21 8.31
C SER A 183 86.78 -33.77 8.31
N MET A 184 86.36 -33.08 9.38
CA MET A 184 87.17 -32.30 10.34
C MET A 184 87.65 -30.86 10.05
N LEU A 185 87.46 -30.04 11.11
CA LEU A 185 88.05 -28.71 11.43
C LEU A 185 87.50 -27.54 10.59
N GLY A 186 87.15 -26.36 11.09
CA GLY A 186 87.32 -25.70 12.39
C GLY A 186 87.11 -24.19 12.15
N GLU A 187 86.72 -23.49 13.21
CA GLU A 187 86.91 -22.05 13.45
C GLU A 187 86.04 -20.96 12.80
N HIS A 188 85.60 -20.07 13.72
CA HIS A 188 85.53 -18.60 13.63
C HIS A 188 84.47 -17.95 12.71
N GLN A 189 83.79 -16.86 13.04
CA GLN A 189 83.65 -15.99 14.22
C GLN A 189 82.54 -14.98 13.90
N ASP A 190 81.94 -14.37 14.93
CA ASP A 190 81.36 -13.02 14.92
C ASP A 190 80.11 -12.71 14.05
N ARG A 191 79.23 -11.75 14.36
CA ARG A 191 78.76 -11.03 15.57
C ARG A 191 77.72 -10.00 15.06
N VAL A 192 76.74 -9.65 15.89
CA VAL A 192 76.08 -8.30 16.04
C VAL A 192 75.12 -7.87 14.91
N ALA A 193 73.80 -7.80 15.13
CA ALA A 193 72.97 -6.72 15.74
C ALA A 193 72.86 -5.46 14.85
N ALA A 194 71.87 -4.58 14.86
CA ALA A 194 70.50 -4.42 15.38
C ALA A 194 70.04 -3.00 14.91
N GLY A 195 68.75 -2.68 15.04
CA GLY A 195 68.25 -1.30 15.21
C GLY A 195 67.58 -0.68 13.98
N PHE A 196 66.25 -0.48 13.95
CA PHE A 196 65.41 0.60 14.52
C PHE A 196 65.57 1.98 13.85
N VAL A 197 64.44 2.61 13.49
CA VAL A 197 64.00 3.99 13.83
C VAL A 197 62.77 4.40 12.98
N ALA A 198 61.78 5.00 13.66
CA ALA A 198 60.61 5.69 13.10
C ALA A 198 60.87 7.22 13.02
N LEU A 199 60.12 7.97 12.20
CA LEU A 199 59.85 9.41 12.42
C LEU A 199 58.66 9.94 11.60
N ASP A 200 58.07 10.99 12.17
CA ASP A 200 56.82 11.72 11.94
C ASP A 200 56.89 12.79 10.81
N GLY A 201 55.74 13.34 10.38
CA GLY A 201 55.70 14.50 9.46
C GLY A 201 54.29 15.00 9.05
N GLN A 202 53.85 16.09 9.67
CA GLN A 202 52.66 16.91 9.37
C GLN A 202 52.57 17.47 7.93
N ARG A 203 51.34 17.76 7.46
CA ARG A 203 51.01 18.94 6.60
C ARG A 203 49.50 19.28 6.58
N ASN A 204 49.18 20.51 6.99
CA ASN A 204 47.90 21.21 6.79
C ASN A 204 47.91 21.97 5.45
N VAL A 205 46.76 22.04 4.75
CA VAL A 205 46.42 23.12 3.81
C VAL A 205 44.92 23.42 3.88
N SER A 206 44.58 24.68 4.14
CA SER A 206 43.24 25.27 4.07
C SER A 206 43.06 26.00 2.74
N THR A 207 41.87 25.97 2.12
CA THR A 207 41.45 27.05 1.20
C THR A 207 39.92 27.30 1.19
N ALA A 208 39.59 28.47 1.72
CA ALA A 208 38.52 29.45 1.46
C ALA A 208 37.21 29.12 0.70
N HIS A 209 36.12 29.47 1.41
CA HIS A 209 34.92 30.21 1.01
C HIS A 209 34.76 30.74 -0.44
N THR A 210 33.59 30.44 -1.02
CA THR A 210 32.79 31.43 -1.76
C THR A 210 31.32 31.29 -1.39
N SER A 211 30.83 32.29 -0.66
CA SER A 211 29.41 32.51 -0.37
C SER A 211 28.73 33.16 -1.57
N ARG A 212 27.67 32.56 -2.09
CA ARG A 212 26.64 33.28 -2.86
C ARG A 212 25.29 33.02 -2.23
N THR A 213 24.81 34.04 -1.55
CA THR A 213 23.46 34.18 -0.99
C THR A 213 22.46 34.36 -2.13
N SER A 214 21.52 33.42 -2.26
CA SER A 214 20.21 33.69 -2.86
C SER A 214 19.16 33.20 -1.87
N SER A 215 18.56 34.17 -1.19
CA SER A 215 17.47 34.02 -0.24
C SER A 215 16.23 33.44 -0.92
N SER A 216 15.87 32.21 -0.59
CA SER A 216 14.47 31.75 -0.66
C SER A 216 14.17 30.95 0.62
N SER A 217 13.27 31.52 1.40
CA SER A 217 12.82 31.02 2.70
C SER A 217 12.12 29.67 2.52
N SER A 218 12.83 28.57 2.78
CA SER A 218 12.23 27.23 2.95
C SER A 218 12.62 26.71 4.33
N SER A 219 11.73 26.93 5.30
CA SER A 219 11.88 26.42 6.65
C SER A 219 11.73 24.89 6.68
N HIS A 220 12.86 24.23 6.80
CA HIS A 220 13.14 22.98 7.51
C HIS A 220 12.03 21.91 7.63
N ILE A 221 12.17 20.80 6.89
CA ILE A 221 11.94 19.45 7.42
C ILE A 221 13.12 18.58 6.95
N ASN A 222 14.19 18.57 7.75
CA ASN A 222 15.36 17.69 7.57
C ASN A 222 15.55 16.81 8.82
N GLY A 223 14.45 16.42 9.47
CA GLY A 223 14.44 15.35 10.48
C GLY A 223 14.10 14.03 9.80
N SER A 224 14.73 12.93 10.24
CA SER A 224 14.32 11.59 9.83
C SER A 224 12.85 11.41 10.22
N LEU A 225 12.01 10.85 9.35
CA LEU A 225 10.60 10.53 9.67
C LEU A 225 10.46 9.74 10.98
N TRP A 226 11.52 9.01 11.30
CA TRP A 226 11.66 8.09 12.42
C TRP A 226 12.11 8.77 13.73
N ASP A 227 12.50 10.04 13.67
CA ASP A 227 12.80 10.88 14.85
C ASP A 227 11.55 11.64 15.35
N ASP A 228 10.38 11.33 14.80
CA ASP A 228 9.14 11.99 15.16
C ASP A 228 8.67 11.59 16.56
N GLU A 229 8.60 12.57 17.47
CA GLU A 229 8.26 12.36 18.89
C GLU A 229 6.91 11.65 19.08
N ALA A 230 5.91 11.98 18.25
CA ALA A 230 4.59 11.36 18.35
C ALA A 230 4.59 9.89 17.89
N LEU A 231 5.44 9.54 16.93
CA LEU A 231 5.61 8.16 16.48
C LEU A 231 6.43 7.33 17.48
N LEU A 232 7.50 7.91 18.04
CA LEU A 232 8.33 7.27 19.07
C LEU A 232 7.55 6.98 20.35
N ALA A 233 6.62 7.87 20.74
CA ALA A 233 5.78 7.70 21.93
C ALA A 233 4.90 6.43 21.89
N VAL A 234 4.62 5.91 20.70
CA VAL A 234 3.78 4.71 20.49
C VAL A 234 4.59 3.50 20.03
N GLN A 235 5.93 3.58 20.09
CA GLN A 235 6.81 2.53 19.58
C GLN A 235 6.80 1.28 20.48
N LEU A 236 6.54 0.14 19.86
CA LEU A 236 6.64 -1.19 20.45
C LEU A 236 7.94 -1.85 19.97
N ARG A 237 8.48 -2.76 20.78
CA ARG A 237 9.65 -3.57 20.39
C ARG A 237 9.24 -4.52 19.27
N PHE A 238 9.95 -4.46 18.15
CA PHE A 238 9.68 -5.31 16.99
C PHE A 238 9.81 -6.80 17.33
N ASP A 239 10.82 -7.17 18.13
CA ASP A 239 11.10 -8.56 18.53
C ASP A 239 10.02 -9.16 19.45
N ASP A 240 9.16 -8.33 20.07
CA ASP A 240 8.05 -8.80 20.90
C ASP A 240 6.84 -9.27 20.05
N ILE A 241 6.91 -9.16 18.71
CA ILE A 241 5.80 -9.39 17.79
C ILE A 241 6.07 -10.64 16.94
N GLN A 242 5.23 -11.65 17.12
CA GLN A 242 5.29 -12.90 16.37
C GLN A 242 4.12 -13.01 15.39
N ASP A 243 4.42 -13.18 14.11
CA ASP A 243 3.40 -13.42 13.07
C ASP A 243 2.77 -14.80 13.23
N LEU A 244 1.43 -14.86 13.18
CA LEU A 244 0.67 -16.12 13.25
C LEU A 244 0.09 -16.48 11.88
N ARG A 245 -0.75 -15.62 11.31
CA ARG A 245 -1.37 -15.85 10.00
C ARG A 245 -1.87 -14.56 9.36
N LEU A 246 -1.98 -14.53 8.04
CA LEU A 246 -2.64 -13.45 7.31
C LEU A 246 -4.17 -13.51 7.54
N ILE A 247 -4.80 -12.38 7.88
CA ILE A 247 -6.25 -12.27 8.12
C ILE A 247 -6.94 -11.25 7.20
N GLY A 248 -6.19 -10.42 6.48
CA GLY A 248 -6.74 -9.49 5.51
C GLY A 248 -5.71 -9.06 4.47
N SER A 249 -6.17 -8.82 3.25
CA SER A 249 -5.38 -8.25 2.16
C SER A 249 -6.28 -7.37 1.32
N GLY A 250 -5.83 -6.18 0.96
CA GLY A 250 -6.62 -5.24 0.18
C GLY A 250 -5.86 -3.98 -0.23
N ALA A 251 -6.60 -2.97 -0.69
CA ALA A 251 -6.05 -1.70 -1.15
C ALA A 251 -5.22 -0.97 -0.08
N PHE A 252 -5.53 -1.21 1.21
CA PHE A 252 -4.89 -0.59 2.37
C PHE A 252 -3.67 -1.36 2.90
N GLY A 253 -3.28 -2.44 2.22
CA GLY A 253 -2.16 -3.29 2.63
C GLY A 253 -2.57 -4.69 3.06
N VAL A 254 -1.76 -5.29 3.92
CA VAL A 254 -1.99 -6.62 4.51
C VAL A 254 -2.19 -6.50 6.01
N VAL A 255 -3.04 -7.37 6.56
CA VAL A 255 -3.29 -7.46 8.00
C VAL A 255 -2.96 -8.86 8.46
N TRP A 256 -2.04 -8.95 9.43
CA TRP A 256 -1.61 -10.20 10.05
C TRP A 256 -2.21 -10.32 11.45
N LEU A 257 -2.65 -11.52 11.80
CA LEU A 257 -2.83 -11.90 13.19
C LEU A 257 -1.46 -12.13 13.80
N VAL A 258 -1.18 -11.47 14.92
CA VAL A 258 0.11 -11.54 15.60
C VAL A 258 -0.07 -11.86 17.08
N ARG A 259 0.96 -12.44 17.69
CA ARG A 259 1.10 -12.59 19.14
C ARG A 259 2.10 -11.55 19.63
N TYR A 260 1.68 -10.74 20.59
CA TYR A 260 2.51 -9.73 21.25
C TYR A 260 2.87 -10.19 22.66
N ARG A 261 4.18 -10.21 22.98
CA ARG A 261 4.75 -10.64 24.26
C ARG A 261 4.21 -11.98 24.76
N ASP A 262 4.08 -12.93 23.84
CA ASP A 262 3.61 -14.30 24.08
C ASP A 262 2.22 -14.46 24.72
N LYS A 263 1.43 -13.38 24.84
CA LYS A 263 0.18 -13.39 25.62
C LYS A 263 -1.00 -12.78 24.90
N ARG A 264 -0.80 -11.67 24.17
CA ARG A 264 -1.91 -10.91 23.58
C ARG A 264 -1.99 -11.13 22.08
N VAL A 265 -3.17 -11.49 21.59
CA VAL A 265 -3.43 -11.59 20.16
C VAL A 265 -3.87 -10.23 19.64
N LEU A 266 -3.21 -9.75 18.58
CA LEU A 266 -3.43 -8.43 17.97
C LEU A 266 -3.56 -8.56 16.44
N ALA A 267 -4.07 -7.50 15.82
CA ALA A 267 -4.04 -7.32 14.37
C ALA A 267 -2.91 -6.35 13.99
N SER A 268 -2.01 -6.76 13.10
CA SER A 268 -0.90 -5.96 12.58
C SER A 268 -1.17 -5.55 11.14
N LYS A 269 -1.49 -4.27 10.93
CA LYS A 269 -1.67 -3.66 9.60
C LYS A 269 -0.30 -3.23 9.06
N ARG A 270 -0.01 -3.58 7.81
CA ARG A 270 1.28 -3.33 7.14
C ARG A 270 1.07 -2.94 5.69
N LEU A 271 1.98 -2.15 5.13
CA LEU A 271 2.05 -1.96 3.69
C LEU A 271 2.50 -3.27 3.00
N VAL A 272 2.00 -3.52 1.79
CA VAL A 272 2.50 -4.65 0.98
C VAL A 272 3.94 -4.34 0.58
N ARG A 273 4.88 -5.26 0.87
CA ARG A 273 6.33 -5.05 0.67
C ARG A 273 6.69 -4.52 -0.72
N ASP A 274 6.08 -5.09 -1.77
CA ASP A 274 6.33 -4.71 -3.17
C ASP A 274 5.66 -3.39 -3.59
N GLN A 275 4.89 -2.77 -2.68
CA GLN A 275 4.13 -1.55 -2.91
C GLN A 275 4.58 -0.42 -2.00
N VAL A 276 5.64 -0.61 -1.20
CA VAL A 276 6.17 0.42 -0.30
C VAL A 276 6.78 1.55 -1.12
N THR A 277 6.21 2.75 -0.98
CA THR A 277 6.78 4.00 -1.49
C THR A 277 6.85 5.00 -0.37
N ARG A 278 7.74 6.01 -0.48
CA ARG A 278 7.82 7.08 0.52
C ARG A 278 6.46 7.78 0.74
N ALA A 279 5.72 8.02 -0.34
CA ALA A 279 4.39 8.63 -0.25
C ALA A 279 3.39 7.77 0.54
N LYS A 280 3.36 6.44 0.30
CA LYS A 280 2.50 5.51 1.05
C LYS A 280 2.93 5.37 2.50
N THR A 281 4.23 5.36 2.76
CA THR A 281 4.80 5.32 4.12
C THR A 281 4.41 6.57 4.90
N LEU A 282 4.54 7.76 4.31
CA LEU A 282 4.10 9.02 4.92
C LEU A 282 2.58 9.06 5.17
N ALA A 283 1.79 8.53 4.24
CA ALA A 283 0.34 8.40 4.43
C ALA A 283 0.01 7.47 5.61
N PHE A 284 0.71 6.34 5.72
CA PHE A 284 0.52 5.37 6.79
C PHE A 284 0.99 5.90 8.15
N VAL A 285 2.11 6.62 8.21
CA VAL A 285 2.54 7.31 9.45
C VAL A 285 1.52 8.37 9.87
N ALA A 286 0.96 9.13 8.93
CA ALA A 286 -0.09 10.09 9.24
C ALA A 286 -1.36 9.39 9.78
N GLU A 287 -1.71 8.23 9.24
CA GLU A 287 -2.79 7.39 9.76
C GLU A 287 -2.50 6.92 11.19
N ILE A 288 -1.30 6.38 11.45
CA ILE A 288 -0.87 5.94 12.79
C ILE A 288 -1.01 7.07 13.80
N LYS A 289 -0.51 8.26 13.48
CA LYS A 289 -0.61 9.43 14.36
C LYS A 289 -2.04 9.86 14.63
N LEU A 290 -2.92 9.75 13.63
CA LEU A 290 -4.34 10.05 13.78
C LEU A 290 -5.00 9.03 14.74
N VAL A 291 -4.86 7.74 14.46
CA VAL A 291 -5.53 6.70 15.28
C VAL A 291 -4.94 6.59 16.69
N ALA A 292 -3.68 6.96 16.88
CA ALA A 292 -3.05 7.05 18.21
C ALA A 292 -3.72 8.08 19.14
N GLN A 293 -4.48 9.04 18.58
CA GLN A 293 -5.21 10.05 19.35
C GLN A 293 -6.67 9.64 19.63
N LEU A 294 -7.14 8.51 19.10
CA LEU A 294 -8.52 8.08 19.23
C LEU A 294 -8.67 7.05 20.34
N GLU A 295 -9.49 7.35 21.34
CA GLU A 295 -9.81 6.43 22.43
C GLU A 295 -11.32 6.42 22.66
N HIS A 296 -11.99 5.35 22.19
CA HIS A 296 -13.44 5.21 22.33
C HIS A 296 -13.84 3.72 22.32
N PRO A 297 -14.81 3.27 23.15
CA PRO A 297 -15.22 1.86 23.21
C PRO A 297 -15.73 1.26 21.90
N SER A 298 -16.25 2.11 21.00
CA SER A 298 -16.79 1.72 19.69
C SER A 298 -15.85 2.10 18.53
N ILE A 299 -14.57 2.38 18.81
CA ILE A 299 -13.50 2.54 17.81
C ILE A 299 -12.44 1.45 18.06
N VAL A 300 -11.91 0.85 17.00
CA VAL A 300 -10.89 -0.19 17.12
C VAL A 300 -9.64 0.40 17.79
N GLN A 301 -9.29 -0.16 18.94
CA GLN A 301 -8.21 0.29 19.79
C GLN A 301 -6.87 0.11 19.09
N PHE A 302 -6.18 1.22 18.91
CA PHE A 302 -4.77 1.25 18.56
C PHE A 302 -3.92 0.88 19.78
N VAL A 303 -2.95 -0.01 19.60
CA VAL A 303 -2.07 -0.51 20.68
C VAL A 303 -0.67 0.08 20.57
N GLY A 304 -0.17 0.31 19.35
CA GLY A 304 1.14 0.89 19.10
C GLY A 304 1.64 0.61 17.69
N ALA A 305 2.84 1.07 17.38
CA ALA A 305 3.49 0.81 16.10
C ALA A 305 4.88 0.21 16.32
N ALA A 306 5.36 -0.61 15.38
CA ALA A 306 6.71 -1.15 15.42
C ALA A 306 7.36 -1.06 14.05
N TRP A 307 8.67 -0.86 14.03
CA TRP A 307 9.49 -0.79 12.83
C TRP A 307 10.96 -0.99 13.20
N THR A 308 11.74 -1.53 12.28
CA THR A 308 13.22 -1.44 12.27
C THR A 308 13.69 -0.62 11.08
N ILE A 309 12.95 -0.66 9.97
CA ILE A 309 13.22 0.07 8.72
C ILE A 309 11.90 0.55 8.10
N GLU A 310 11.94 1.44 7.10
CA GLU A 310 10.70 1.99 6.53
C GLU A 310 9.75 0.92 5.97
N SER A 311 10.32 -0.15 5.42
CA SER A 311 9.57 -1.22 4.73
C SER A 311 8.93 -2.26 5.65
N ASP A 312 9.22 -2.23 6.95
CA ASP A 312 8.62 -3.15 7.94
C ASP A 312 7.70 -2.45 8.96
N LEU A 313 7.40 -1.16 8.73
CA LEU A 313 6.46 -0.39 9.54
C LEU A 313 5.11 -1.12 9.65
N GLN A 314 4.70 -1.34 10.89
CA GLN A 314 3.47 -2.02 11.24
C GLN A 314 2.71 -1.27 12.34
N ALA A 315 1.39 -1.18 12.19
CA ALA A 315 0.47 -0.61 13.17
C ALA A 315 -0.34 -1.73 13.81
N LEU A 316 -0.33 -1.78 15.14
CA LEU A 316 -0.92 -2.84 15.95
C LEU A 316 -2.23 -2.37 16.56
N PHE A 317 -3.27 -3.17 16.37
CA PHE A 317 -4.62 -2.92 16.84
C PHE A 317 -5.14 -4.12 17.63
N GLU A 318 -6.16 -3.92 18.46
CA GLU A 318 -6.90 -5.05 19.02
C GLU A 318 -7.43 -5.96 17.90
N TYR A 319 -7.45 -7.27 18.18
CA TYR A 319 -7.99 -8.23 17.23
C TYR A 319 -9.51 -8.37 17.39
N MET A 320 -10.22 -8.32 16.26
CA MET A 320 -11.68 -8.42 16.19
C MET A 320 -12.08 -9.79 15.62
N PRO A 321 -12.38 -10.80 16.48
CA PRO A 321 -12.46 -12.20 16.06
C PRO A 321 -13.63 -12.53 15.13
N ASN A 322 -14.70 -11.73 15.16
CA ASN A 322 -15.87 -11.96 14.31
C ASN A 322 -15.75 -11.25 12.95
N GLY A 323 -14.60 -10.65 12.61
CA GLY A 323 -14.36 -10.05 11.31
C GLY A 323 -15.22 -8.81 11.04
N ASP A 324 -15.41 -8.48 9.76
CA ASP A 324 -16.17 -7.30 9.35
C ASP A 324 -17.67 -7.57 9.16
N LEU A 325 -18.48 -6.53 9.35
CA LEU A 325 -19.95 -6.60 9.25
C LEU A 325 -20.41 -6.97 7.83
N ARG A 326 -19.65 -6.65 6.78
CA ARG A 326 -20.04 -6.97 5.40
C ARG A 326 -20.12 -8.48 5.19
N SER A 327 -19.17 -9.26 5.71
CA SER A 327 -19.22 -10.72 5.64
C SER A 327 -20.50 -11.31 6.25
N HIS A 328 -20.98 -10.77 7.37
CA HIS A 328 -22.21 -11.22 8.01
C HIS A 328 -23.48 -10.82 7.26
N LEU A 329 -23.48 -9.63 6.65
CA LEU A 329 -24.57 -9.17 5.79
C LEU A 329 -24.69 -10.03 4.53
N ASP A 330 -23.57 -10.34 3.87
CA ASP A 330 -23.54 -11.17 2.67
C ASP A 330 -23.97 -12.61 2.98
N ALA A 331 -23.50 -13.19 4.10
CA ALA A 331 -23.93 -14.53 4.52
C ALA A 331 -25.46 -14.60 4.76
N THR A 332 -26.02 -13.59 5.44
CA THR A 332 -27.47 -13.55 5.72
C THR A 332 -28.32 -13.40 4.47
N ARG A 333 -27.80 -12.74 3.43
CA ARG A 333 -28.48 -12.63 2.13
C ARG A 333 -28.55 -13.97 1.40
N ASN A 334 -27.49 -14.77 1.50
CA ASN A 334 -27.40 -16.07 0.83
C ASN A 334 -28.19 -17.17 1.57
N ASP A 335 -28.38 -17.01 2.88
CA ASP A 335 -29.13 -17.94 3.74
C ASP A 335 -30.63 -17.60 3.85
N ALA A 336 -31.22 -16.89 2.88
CA ALA A 336 -32.62 -16.47 2.92
C ALA A 336 -33.65 -17.64 2.99
N GLU A 337 -33.22 -18.88 2.72
CA GLU A 337 -34.00 -20.11 2.88
C GLU A 337 -33.77 -20.84 4.23
N SER A 338 -32.80 -20.39 5.03
CA SER A 338 -32.55 -20.96 6.37
C SER A 338 -33.58 -20.46 7.37
N THR A 339 -34.31 -21.40 7.98
CA THR A 339 -35.26 -21.14 9.08
C THR A 339 -34.59 -20.78 10.40
N THR A 340 -33.24 -20.79 10.47
CA THR A 340 -32.50 -20.45 11.68
C THR A 340 -31.92 -19.03 11.61
N PRO A 341 -32.37 -18.11 12.48
CA PRO A 341 -31.78 -16.78 12.63
C PRO A 341 -30.28 -16.87 12.84
N SER A 342 -29.47 -16.22 12.00
CA SER A 342 -28.04 -16.13 12.24
C SER A 342 -27.79 -15.43 13.58
N SER A 343 -26.84 -15.92 14.37
CA SER A 343 -26.65 -15.53 15.77
C SER A 343 -26.45 -14.03 15.98
N TRP A 344 -25.97 -13.32 14.95
CA TRP A 344 -25.75 -11.88 14.96
C TRP A 344 -27.04 -11.05 14.72
N GLN A 345 -28.14 -11.63 14.24
CA GLN A 345 -29.35 -10.89 13.87
C GLN A 345 -29.94 -10.06 15.02
N ARG A 346 -29.94 -10.63 16.24
CA ARG A 346 -30.38 -9.94 17.45
C ARG A 346 -29.49 -8.75 17.86
N HIS A 347 -28.27 -8.67 17.31
CA HIS A 347 -27.28 -7.65 17.63
C HIS A 347 -27.30 -6.46 16.65
N LYS A 348 -28.10 -6.50 15.57
CA LYS A 348 -28.14 -5.45 14.53
C LYS A 348 -28.34 -4.04 15.10
N LEU A 349 -29.30 -3.88 16.02
CA LEU A 349 -29.58 -2.59 16.63
C LEU A 349 -28.42 -2.12 17.51
N ALA A 350 -27.84 -3.01 18.32
CA ALA A 350 -26.69 -2.70 19.16
C ALA A 350 -25.47 -2.27 18.32
N ILE A 351 -25.21 -2.99 17.22
CA ILE A 351 -24.16 -2.63 16.25
C ILE A 351 -24.39 -1.22 15.67
N ALA A 352 -25.63 -0.89 15.30
CA ALA A 352 -25.94 0.45 14.79
C ALA A 352 -25.72 1.55 15.85
N VAL A 353 -26.10 1.28 17.11
CA VAL A 353 -25.84 2.19 18.24
C VAL A 353 -24.34 2.37 18.47
N ASP A 354 -23.57 1.29 18.51
CA ASP A 354 -22.11 1.35 18.68
C ASP A 354 -21.44 2.24 17.62
N ILE A 355 -21.84 2.10 16.36
CA ILE A 355 -21.32 2.92 15.26
C ILE A 355 -21.78 4.38 15.36
N ALA A 356 -23.03 4.62 15.78
CA ALA A 356 -23.51 5.99 16.03
C ALA A 356 -22.69 6.66 17.16
N GLU A 357 -22.41 5.96 18.25
CA GLU A 357 -21.56 6.47 19.34
C GLU A 357 -20.15 6.81 18.85
N ALA A 358 -19.53 5.93 18.06
CA ALA A 358 -18.22 6.18 17.46
C ALA A 358 -18.22 7.44 16.57
N LEU A 359 -19.28 7.66 15.79
CA LEU A 359 -19.43 8.83 14.93
C LEU A 359 -19.64 10.10 15.75
N VAL A 360 -20.47 10.06 16.80
CA VAL A 360 -20.63 11.19 17.74
C VAL A 360 -19.30 11.57 18.35
N TYR A 361 -18.51 10.59 18.78
CA TYR A 361 -17.16 10.83 19.32
C TYR A 361 -16.25 11.53 18.31
N VAL A 362 -16.08 11.00 17.09
CA VAL A 362 -15.15 11.63 16.13
C VAL A 362 -15.64 12.99 15.63
N HIS A 363 -16.96 13.20 15.53
CA HIS A 363 -17.52 14.49 15.18
C HIS A 363 -17.43 15.53 16.30
N SER A 364 -17.14 15.11 17.54
CA SER A 364 -16.95 16.03 18.68
C SER A 364 -15.58 16.72 18.70
N PHE A 365 -14.64 16.28 17.87
CA PHE A 365 -13.34 16.92 17.72
C PHE A 365 -13.50 18.35 17.17
N ASN A 366 -12.53 19.21 17.44
CA ASN A 366 -12.50 20.55 16.88
C ASN A 366 -11.17 20.81 16.15
N PRO A 367 -11.18 20.95 14.83
CA PRO A 367 -12.30 20.73 13.90
C PRO A 367 -12.84 19.28 13.90
N PRO A 368 -14.12 19.05 13.51
CA PRO A 368 -14.72 17.72 13.48
C PRO A 368 -13.95 16.73 12.60
N LEU A 369 -13.65 15.55 13.15
CA LEU A 369 -13.00 14.47 12.40
C LEU A 369 -14.04 13.69 11.62
N VAL A 370 -14.05 13.86 10.29
CA VAL A 370 -14.95 13.11 9.40
C VAL A 370 -14.26 11.84 8.93
N HIS A 371 -14.86 10.67 9.17
CA HIS A 371 -14.29 9.37 8.80
C HIS A 371 -14.03 9.21 7.29
N ARG A 372 -14.97 9.67 6.44
CA ARG A 372 -14.92 9.66 4.94
C ARG A 372 -14.96 8.32 4.22
N ASP A 373 -14.91 7.21 4.93
CA ASP A 373 -14.98 5.87 4.36
C ASP A 373 -15.82 4.94 5.24
N LEU A 374 -16.97 5.45 5.71
CA LEU A 374 -17.89 4.64 6.50
C LEU A 374 -18.61 3.64 5.60
N LYS A 375 -18.30 2.36 5.78
CA LYS A 375 -18.91 1.23 5.07
C LYS A 375 -18.89 -0.01 5.98
N SER A 376 -19.72 -1.01 5.68
CA SER A 376 -19.81 -2.23 6.49
C SER A 376 -18.51 -3.05 6.56
N ARG A 377 -17.59 -2.90 5.59
CA ARG A 377 -16.25 -3.50 5.66
C ARG A 377 -15.34 -2.87 6.71
N ASN A 378 -15.62 -1.64 7.12
CA ASN A 378 -14.84 -0.89 8.10
C ASN A 378 -15.46 -0.97 9.51
N VAL A 379 -16.55 -1.73 9.67
CA VAL A 379 -17.17 -2.05 10.96
C VAL A 379 -16.72 -3.46 11.35
N LEU A 380 -15.90 -3.56 12.39
CA LEU A 380 -15.38 -4.84 12.88
C LEU A 380 -16.14 -5.29 14.13
N LEU A 381 -16.28 -6.60 14.31
CA LEU A 381 -17.09 -7.21 15.36
C LEU A 381 -16.22 -7.97 16.37
N GLY A 382 -16.36 -7.59 17.64
CA GLY A 382 -15.68 -8.22 18.76
C GLY A 382 -16.34 -9.53 19.17
N GLU A 383 -15.75 -10.25 20.12
CA GLU A 383 -16.24 -11.56 20.61
C GLU A 383 -17.70 -11.50 21.10
N SER A 384 -18.07 -10.45 21.82
CA SER A 384 -19.44 -10.22 22.31
C SER A 384 -20.35 -9.46 21.34
N TRP A 385 -20.02 -9.45 20.04
CA TRP A 385 -20.72 -8.67 18.99
C TRP A 385 -20.73 -7.15 19.18
N LYS A 386 -19.88 -6.61 20.07
CA LYS A 386 -19.61 -5.17 20.14
C LYS A 386 -18.99 -4.73 18.83
N ALA A 387 -19.60 -3.76 18.16
CA ALA A 387 -19.08 -3.22 16.93
C ALA A 387 -18.10 -2.09 17.21
N LYS A 388 -17.03 -2.06 16.41
CA LYS A 388 -16.04 -0.99 16.45
C LYS A 388 -15.72 -0.50 15.06
N LEU A 389 -15.65 0.82 14.92
CA LEU A 389 -15.29 1.48 13.68
C LEU A 389 -13.77 1.47 13.48
N SER A 390 -13.34 1.26 12.24
CA SER A 390 -11.93 1.11 11.85
C SER A 390 -11.61 1.85 10.55
N ASP A 391 -10.32 1.96 10.23
CA ASP A 391 -9.80 2.47 8.94
C ASP A 391 -10.05 3.97 8.68
N PHE A 392 -9.39 4.81 9.47
CA PHE A 392 -9.42 6.28 9.36
C PHE A 392 -8.44 6.84 8.31
N GLY A 393 -7.92 6.01 7.39
CA GLY A 393 -6.85 6.39 6.45
C GLY A 393 -7.19 7.53 5.47
N VAL A 394 -8.49 7.80 5.23
CA VAL A 394 -8.96 8.85 4.31
C VAL A 394 -9.41 10.12 5.05
N SER A 395 -9.39 10.13 6.39
CA SER A 395 -9.92 11.21 7.23
C SER A 395 -9.05 12.48 7.28
N ARG A 396 -8.16 12.70 6.30
CA ARG A 396 -7.10 13.75 6.29
C ARG A 396 -7.60 15.21 6.34
N SER A 397 -8.90 15.41 6.40
CA SER A 397 -9.57 16.63 6.81
C SER A 397 -9.36 16.96 8.29
N SER A 398 -8.29 17.68 8.66
CA SER A 398 -8.31 18.76 9.69
C SER A 398 -7.37 18.69 10.92
N LEU A 399 -6.76 17.54 11.28
CA LEU A 399 -5.83 17.50 12.43
C LEU A 399 -4.46 18.15 12.18
N ALA A 400 -4.05 18.34 10.92
CA ALA A 400 -2.79 19.03 10.59
C ALA A 400 -2.79 20.50 11.04
N ALA A 401 -3.96 21.10 11.28
CA ALA A 401 -4.09 22.45 11.82
C ALA A 401 -4.24 22.50 13.36
N ALA A 402 -4.65 21.39 14.00
CA ALA A 402 -4.97 21.35 15.43
C ALA A 402 -3.76 21.01 16.34
N ALA A 403 -2.71 20.39 15.79
CA ALA A 403 -1.50 20.04 16.54
C ALA A 403 -0.73 21.25 17.10
N THR A 404 -1.01 22.47 16.60
CA THR A 404 -0.43 23.70 17.13
C THR A 404 -1.19 24.25 18.35
N THR A 405 -2.40 23.75 18.65
CA THR A 405 -3.31 24.41 19.61
C THR A 405 -3.75 23.51 20.79
N SER A 406 -3.55 22.18 20.74
CA SER A 406 -4.06 21.29 21.80
C SER A 406 -3.21 21.22 23.09
N ARG A 407 -2.03 21.86 23.14
CA ARG A 407 -1.20 21.90 24.36
C ARG A 407 -1.79 22.76 25.49
N ALA A 408 -2.95 23.41 25.27
CA ALA A 408 -3.59 24.29 26.26
C ALA A 408 -4.86 23.73 26.94
N MET A 409 -5.43 22.58 26.52
CA MET A 409 -6.70 22.08 27.09
C MET A 409 -6.60 20.86 28.03
N SER A 410 -5.45 20.18 28.11
CA SER A 410 -5.28 19.02 29.01
C SER A 410 -4.90 19.37 30.46
N MET A 411 -5.11 20.61 30.91
CA MET A 411 -4.85 21.02 32.32
C MET A 411 -6.05 21.61 33.07
N ARG A 412 -7.27 21.59 32.51
CA ARG A 412 -8.45 22.18 33.20
C ARG A 412 -9.59 21.23 33.56
N SER A 413 -9.53 19.93 33.23
CA SER A 413 -10.60 19.00 33.61
C SER A 413 -10.29 18.09 34.82
N ALA A 414 -9.08 18.13 35.38
CA ALA A 414 -8.69 17.27 36.51
C ALA A 414 -8.98 17.85 37.91
N SER A 415 -9.73 18.97 38.03
CA SER A 415 -10.01 19.60 39.34
C SER A 415 -11.49 19.71 39.72
N SER A 416 -12.44 19.14 38.96
CA SER A 416 -13.88 19.31 39.25
C SER A 416 -14.60 18.04 39.72
N TYR A 417 -13.89 17.01 40.16
CA TYR A 417 -14.46 15.83 40.83
C TYR A 417 -13.70 15.48 42.10
N ARG A 418 -13.58 16.46 43.01
CA ARG A 418 -13.41 16.25 44.45
C ARG A 418 -14.02 17.43 45.18
N ASN A 419 -15.31 17.29 45.51
CA ASN A 419 -15.93 17.61 46.80
C ASN A 419 -17.41 17.25 46.75
#